data_AF-A0A6G1ETR8-F1
#
_entry.id   AF-A0A6G1ETR8-F1
#
_cell.length_a   1.000
_cell.length_b   1.000
_cell.length_c   1.000
_cell.angle_alpha   90.00
_cell.angle_beta   90.00
_cell.angle_gamma   90.00
#
_symmetry.space_group_name_H-M   'P 1'
#
loop_
_entity.id
_entity.type
_entity.pdbx_description
1 polymer ?
#
loop_
_entity_poly.entity_id
_entity_poly.type
_entity_poly.pdbx_seq_one_letter_code
_entity_poly.pdbx_strand_id
1 'polypeptide(L)'
;AALNTILGRWGKKASPEWNISGELCSGLAADRTNWDDYPNINPFIKCDCSYNNNSVCHIIKLRVFKLDVVGQIPSELQNFTYMEDL
;
A
#
# COMPACT_ATOMS: atom_id res chain seq x y z
N ALA A 1 7.42 3.24 -6.61
CA ALA A 1 8.50 4.19 -6.26
C ALA A 1 8.20 5.01 -4.99
N ALA A 2 7.03 5.63 -4.83
CA ALA A 2 6.70 6.40 -3.61
C ALA A 2 6.54 5.55 -2.32
N LEU A 3 5.79 4.44 -2.39
CA LEU A 3 5.50 3.59 -1.23
C LEU A 3 6.77 3.05 -0.56
N ASN A 4 7.71 2.52 -1.34
CA ASN A 4 8.97 1.97 -0.79
C ASN A 4 9.79 3.05 -0.08
N THR A 5 9.78 4.29 -0.56
CA THR A 5 10.44 5.42 0.13
C THR A 5 9.76 5.73 1.46
N ILE A 6 8.43 5.76 1.50
CA ILE A 6 7.64 5.96 2.73
C ILE A 6 7.97 4.87 3.75
N LEU A 7 7.88 3.60 3.33
CA LEU A 7 8.19 2.45 4.18
C LEU A 7 9.63 2.50 4.70
N GLY A 8 10.59 2.87 3.84
CA GLY A 8 11.99 3.04 4.22
C GLY A 8 12.18 4.11 5.30
N ARG A 9 11.53 5.26 5.19
CA ARG A 9 11.55 6.32 6.22
C ARG A 9 10.97 5.85 7.55
N TRP A 10 9.99 4.96 7.51
CA TRP A 10 9.36 4.35 8.68
C TRP A 10 10.11 3.13 9.23
N GLY A 11 11.22 2.73 8.60
CA GLY A 11 11.94 1.50 8.97
C GLY A 11 11.12 0.22 8.74
N LYS A 12 10.15 0.25 7.84
CA LYS A 12 9.28 -0.87 7.48
C LYS A 12 9.62 -1.43 6.11
N LYS A 13 9.15 -2.65 5.86
CA LYS A 13 9.21 -3.33 4.57
C LYS A 13 7.82 -3.80 4.20
N ALA A 14 7.58 -3.94 2.90
CA ALA A 14 6.36 -4.55 2.41
C ALA A 14 6.28 -6.04 2.79
N SER A 15 5.09 -6.54 3.12
CA SER A 15 4.94 -7.96 3.39
C SER A 15 4.96 -8.79 2.09
N PRO A 16 5.47 -10.02 2.13
CA PRO A 16 5.41 -10.93 0.98
C PRO A 16 3.97 -11.28 0.56
N GLU A 17 2.98 -11.09 1.42
CA GLU A 17 1.56 -11.35 1.15
C GLU A 17 0.95 -10.41 0.10
N TRP A 18 1.56 -9.23 -0.11
CA TRP A 18 1.04 -8.21 -1.05
C TRP A 18 2.11 -7.55 -1.93
N ASN A 19 3.37 -7.92 -1.75
CA ASN A 19 4.51 -7.53 -2.58
C ASN A 19 5.24 -8.79 -3.07
N ILE A 20 4.54 -9.62 -3.84
CA ILE A 20 5.04 -10.88 -4.36
C ILE A 20 6.14 -10.59 -5.39
N SER A 21 7.31 -11.17 -5.19
CA SER A 21 8.48 -11.01 -6.09
C SER A 21 8.92 -9.55 -6.33
N GLY A 22 8.55 -8.64 -5.43
CA GLY A 22 8.87 -7.21 -5.56
C GLY A 22 7.87 -6.41 -6.41
N GLU A 23 6.79 -7.04 -6.88
CA GLU A 23 5.69 -6.38 -7.57
C GLU A 23 4.67 -5.84 -6.56
N LEU A 24 4.63 -4.51 -6.43
CA LEU A 24 3.58 -3.82 -5.68
C LEU A 24 2.23 -4.02 -6.37
N CYS A 25 1.14 -4.06 -5.58
CA CYS A 25 -0.20 -4.40 -6.10
C CYS A 25 -0.27 -5.82 -6.67
N SER A 26 0.27 -6.79 -5.93
CA SER A 26 0.11 -8.22 -6.18
C SER A 26 -0.47 -8.92 -4.95
N GLY A 27 -0.87 -10.18 -5.08
CA GLY A 27 -1.42 -10.95 -3.95
C GLY A 27 -2.62 -10.26 -3.28
N LEU A 28 -2.56 -10.12 -1.96
CA LEU A 28 -3.64 -9.50 -1.16
C LEU A 28 -3.82 -7.99 -1.41
N ALA A 29 -2.88 -7.32 -2.07
CA ALA A 29 -3.09 -5.93 -2.46
C ALA A 29 -4.00 -5.79 -3.69
N ALA A 30 -4.03 -6.79 -4.58
CA ALA A 30 -4.78 -6.74 -5.84
C ALA A 30 -6.11 -7.49 -5.82
N ASP A 31 -6.36 -8.31 -4.79
CA ASP A 31 -7.62 -9.01 -4.67
C ASP A 31 -8.74 -8.11 -4.13
N ARG A 32 -9.98 -8.54 -4.37
CA ARG A 32 -11.20 -7.75 -4.11
C ARG A 32 -11.76 -7.90 -2.69
N THR A 33 -11.08 -8.66 -1.84
CA THR A 33 -11.43 -8.84 -0.43
C THR A 33 -11.29 -7.53 0.34
N ASN A 34 -12.06 -7.36 1.41
CA ASN A 34 -11.93 -6.14 2.20
C ASN A 34 -10.63 -6.19 3.02
N TRP A 35 -9.89 -5.08 3.11
CA TRP A 35 -8.66 -5.03 3.90
C TRP A 35 -8.89 -5.26 5.41
N ASP A 36 -10.13 -5.10 5.89
CA ASP A 36 -10.56 -5.34 7.27
C ASP A 36 -10.53 -6.83 7.62
N ASP A 37 -10.59 -7.70 6.60
CA ASP A 37 -10.44 -9.15 6.75
C ASP A 37 -8.97 -9.54 7.08
N TYR A 38 -8.03 -8.58 6.97
CA TYR A 38 -6.60 -8.76 7.24
C TYR A 38 -6.08 -7.80 8.32
N PRO A 39 -6.58 -7.88 9.57
CA PRO A 39 -6.22 -6.94 10.62
C PRO A 39 -4.75 -7.01 11.05
N ASN A 40 -4.09 -8.15 10.79
CA ASN A 40 -2.71 -8.40 11.20
C ASN A 40 -1.67 -7.99 10.14
N ILE A 41 -2.10 -7.57 8.95
CA ILE A 41 -1.19 -7.10 7.89
C ILE A 41 -1.06 -5.58 8.04
N ASN A 42 0.15 -5.13 8.40
CA ASN A 42 0.43 -3.73 8.68
C ASN A 42 1.94 -3.45 8.61
N PRO A 43 2.40 -2.51 7.76
CA PRO A 43 1.60 -1.70 6.83
C PRO A 43 0.98 -2.55 5.72
N PHE A 44 -0.16 -2.11 5.21
CA PHE A 44 -0.90 -2.82 4.16
C PHE A 44 -1.46 -1.85 3.13
N ILE A 45 -1.60 -2.30 1.89
CA ILE A 45 -2.20 -1.52 0.82
C ILE A 45 -3.33 -2.29 0.15
N LYS A 46 -4.26 -1.57 -0.44
CA LYS A 46 -5.14 -2.10 -1.49
C LYS A 46 -4.97 -1.30 -2.76
N CYS A 47 -5.06 -2.01 -3.88
CA CYS A 47 -4.94 -1.46 -5.20
C CYS A 47 -6.19 -1.74 -6.04
N ASP A 48 -6.57 -0.76 -6.86
CA ASP A 48 -7.50 -0.97 -7.95
C ASP A 48 -6.72 -1.15 -9.25
N CYS A 49 -6.79 -2.35 -9.80
CA CYS A 49 -6.16 -2.75 -11.06
C CYS A 49 -7.17 -2.86 -12.20
N SER A 50 -8.33 -2.22 -12.13
CA SER A 50 -9.33 -2.24 -13.21
C SER A 50 -9.02 -1.26 -14.36
N TYR A 51 -7.99 -0.42 -14.20
CA TYR A 51 -7.63 0.63 -15.16
C TYR A 51 -6.91 0.08 -16.39
N ASN A 52 -7.16 0.72 -17.54
CA ASN A 52 -6.52 0.41 -18.82
C ASN A 52 -6.50 -1.09 -19.14
N ASN A 53 -7.67 -1.73 -19.16
CA ASN A 53 -7.82 -3.17 -19.42
C ASN A 53 -6.95 -4.03 -18.48
N ASN A 54 -6.94 -3.69 -17.20
CA ASN A 54 -6.16 -4.33 -16.14
C ASN A 54 -4.63 -4.25 -16.27
N SER A 55 -4.11 -3.30 -17.05
CA SER A 55 -2.66 -3.09 -17.18
C SER A 55 -2.09 -2.04 -16.23
N VAL A 56 -2.95 -1.23 -15.60
CA VAL A 56 -2.54 -0.19 -14.66
C VAL A 56 -3.24 -0.40 -13.32
N CYS A 57 -2.44 -0.38 -12.25
CA CYS A 57 -2.90 -0.46 -10.88
C CYS A 57 -2.65 0.85 -10.14
N HIS A 58 -3.61 1.27 -9.33
CA HIS A 58 -3.48 2.42 -8.45
C HIS A 58 -3.65 1.99 -6.99
N ILE A 59 -2.78 2.47 -6.11
CA ILE A 59 -2.97 2.30 -4.67
C ILE A 59 -4.15 3.18 -4.27
N ILE A 60 -5.21 2.54 -3.76
CA ILE A 60 -6.44 3.19 -3.31
C ILE A 60 -6.54 3.23 -1.79
N LYS A 61 -5.83 2.34 -1.08
CA LYS A 61 -5.79 2.37 0.39
C LYS A 61 -4.39 2.12 0.93
N LEU A 62 -4.02 2.80 2.02
CA LEU A 62 -2.77 2.59 2.73
C LEU A 62 -3.03 2.54 4.25
N ARG A 63 -2.95 1.36 4.87
CA ARG A 63 -3.13 1.20 6.31
C ARG A 63 -1.79 1.35 7.01
N VAL A 64 -1.73 2.28 7.95
CA VAL A 64 -0.56 2.56 8.78
C VAL A 64 -0.96 2.72 10.23
N PHE A 65 -1.12 1.60 10.93
CA PHE A 65 -1.67 1.60 12.29
C PHE A 65 -0.60 1.28 13.34
N LYS A 66 -0.53 2.04 14.44
CA LYS A 66 0.38 1.75 15.58
C LYS A 66 1.82 1.38 15.16
N LEU A 67 2.38 2.10 14.18
CA LEU A 67 3.74 1.86 13.71
C LEU A 67 4.81 2.52 14.59
N ASP A 68 4.40 3.36 15.54
CA ASP A 68 5.26 4.15 16.44
C ASP A 68 6.35 4.94 15.70
N VAL A 69 6.01 5.43 14.50
CA VAL A 69 6.90 6.23 13.66
C VAL A 69 6.79 7.70 14.05
N VAL A 70 7.94 8.36 14.22
CA VAL A 70 8.03 9.78 14.58
C VAL A 70 8.70 10.53 13.44
N GLY A 71 8.11 11.63 13.01
CA GLY A 71 8.64 12.46 11.95
C GLY A 71 7.55 13.23 11.21
N GLN A 72 7.95 13.88 10.11
CA GLN A 72 6.99 14.53 9.23
C GLN A 72 6.18 13.50 8.45
N ILE A 73 4.92 13.84 8.19
CA ILE A 73 4.07 13.11 7.25
C ILE A 73 4.77 13.13 5.88
N PRO A 74 5.07 11.97 5.26
CA PRO A 74 5.83 11.92 4.02
C PRO A 74 5.12 12.65 2.87
N SER A 75 5.81 13.59 2.22
CA SER A 75 5.27 14.32 1.06
C SER A 75 4.95 13.40 -0.12
N GLU A 76 5.61 12.24 -0.20
CA GLU A 76 5.37 11.20 -1.20
C GLU A 76 3.94 10.66 -1.20
N LEU A 77 3.17 10.85 -0.11
CA LEU A 77 1.74 10.52 -0.08
C LEU A 77 0.96 11.27 -1.17
N GLN A 78 1.41 12.45 -1.59
CA GLN A 78 0.80 13.23 -2.68
C GLN A 78 0.87 12.52 -4.04
N ASN A 79 1.76 11.52 -4.20
CA ASN A 79 1.86 10.74 -5.43
C ASN A 79 0.75 9.67 -5.54
N PHE A 80 -0.02 9.42 -4.48
CA PHE A 80 -1.15 8.49 -4.50
C PHE A 80 -2.44 9.23 -4.84
N THR A 81 -2.57 9.66 -6.10
CA THR A 81 -3.68 10.51 -6.57
C THR A 81 -5.05 9.81 -6.63
N TYR A 82 -5.10 8.50 -6.40
CA TYR A 82 -6.30 7.66 -6.40
C TYR A 82 -6.64 7.15 -4.99
N MET A 83 -5.98 7.68 -3.96
CA MET A 83 -6.16 7.22 -2.59
C MET A 83 -7.56 7.60 -2.08
N GLU A 84 -8.30 6.58 -1.67
CA GLU A 84 -9.65 6.66 -1.09
C GLU A 84 -9.60 6.60 0.44
N ASP A 85 -8.60 5.93 1.01
CA ASP A 85 -8.49 5.64 2.45
C ASP A 85 -7.02 5.62 2.92
N LEU A 86 -6.74 6.21 4.09
CA LEU A 86 -5.41 6.33 4.72
C LEU A 86 -5.50 6.11 6.24
#